data_AF-A0A9N9CC98-F1
#
_entry.id   AF-A0A9N9CC98-F1
#
_cell.length_a   1.000
_cell.length_b   1.000
_cell.length_c   1.000
_cell.angle_alpha   90.00
_cell.angle_beta   90.00
_cell.angle_gamma   90.00
#
_symmetry.space_group_name_H-M   'P 1'
#
loop_
_entity.id
_entity.type
_entity.pdbx_description
1 polymer ?
#
loop_
_entity_poly.entity_id
_entity_poly.type
_entity_poly.pdbx_seq_one_letter_code
_entity_poly.pdbx_strand_id
1 'polypeptide(L)'
;MEDGDKYPLGDKDIPKEGEFRSHGWVKTINSIPGIITLAIAACFIVAVILYLIIQINLNSKVEDKNTNLFKYIIDYFSLNKEEEDKTRPARIIVFLVLATGLVLIVFYNINKMRDRPRISVTLVDNYMSPTIQLCPRLESSIEYAVYTEKINDVFKEETTIDSLPNLTSYDPIYKPDYLTTCYLFNYTSLPRPKKDVGMFYAFIFNQTTYVDVFIGDDKNTDWSLSIPESKGYGDVGSQTILSYGLIFYTETRYIELDKSHIHRGFQCSALTYDLSGFNETRIGIHVPKQVITQVEEPALELADAFGNIGGYISICGLFAFLFGEYGIVTYFSKKGKESDDKGIDGKDAV
;
A
#
# COMPACT_ATOMS: atom_id res chain seq x y z
N MET A 1 22.07 -7.16 -22.47
CA MET A 1 20.86 -7.70 -21.85
C MET A 1 20.70 -6.91 -20.56
N GLU A 2 19.81 -5.93 -20.64
CA GLU A 2 19.52 -4.96 -19.58
C GLU A 2 18.70 -5.65 -18.50
N ASP A 3 19.11 -5.50 -17.25
CA ASP A 3 18.20 -5.57 -16.11
C ASP A 3 18.55 -4.40 -15.20
N GLY A 4 17.60 -3.48 -15.10
CA GLY A 4 17.80 -2.13 -14.59
C GLY A 4 17.81 -2.07 -13.07
N ASP A 5 18.90 -1.52 -12.56
CA ASP A 5 19.00 -0.91 -11.24
C ASP A 5 17.97 0.22 -11.07
N LYS A 6 17.13 0.14 -10.03
CA LYS A 6 16.44 1.27 -9.37
C LYS A 6 16.45 0.94 -7.88
N TYR A 7 17.08 1.69 -6.96
CA TYR A 7 17.14 3.13 -6.75
C TYR A 7 18.49 3.54 -6.11
N PRO A 8 18.91 4.83 -6.16
CA PRO A 8 18.56 5.76 -5.08
C PRO A 8 18.17 7.19 -5.56
N LEU A 9 17.41 7.86 -4.70
CA LEU A 9 16.95 9.26 -4.78
C LEU A 9 18.11 10.27 -4.77
N GLY A 10 17.96 11.36 -5.52
CA GLY A 10 18.83 12.54 -5.53
C GLY A 10 18.17 13.69 -6.30
N ASP A 11 18.29 14.90 -5.75
CA ASP A 11 17.49 16.11 -6.00
C ASP A 11 17.54 16.76 -7.39
N LYS A 12 16.44 17.50 -7.65
CA LYS A 12 16.16 18.59 -8.62
C LYS A 12 15.80 18.21 -10.07
N ASP A 13 14.68 18.84 -10.46
CA ASP A 13 14.10 19.03 -11.80
C ASP A 13 13.19 17.92 -12.37
N ILE A 14 11.88 18.27 -12.40
CA ILE A 14 10.73 17.70 -13.12
C ILE A 14 10.49 16.18 -12.94
N PRO A 15 9.35 15.77 -12.35
CA PRO A 15 9.05 14.37 -12.10
C PRO A 15 9.03 13.51 -13.37
N LYS A 16 9.96 12.55 -13.48
CA LYS A 16 9.89 11.46 -14.46
C LYS A 16 8.96 10.37 -13.93
N GLU A 17 8.31 9.63 -14.84
CA GLU A 17 7.20 8.67 -14.66
C GLU A 17 7.26 7.68 -13.46
N GLY A 18 8.41 7.53 -12.79
CA GLY A 18 8.57 6.78 -11.55
C GLY A 18 8.13 7.51 -10.27
N GLU A 19 8.10 8.85 -10.26
CA GLU A 19 7.79 9.65 -9.06
C GLU A 19 6.29 9.71 -8.74
N PHE A 20 5.41 9.52 -9.72
CA PHE A 20 3.97 9.49 -9.45
C PHE A 20 3.56 8.26 -8.64
N ARG A 21 4.30 7.15 -8.72
CA ARG A 21 3.97 5.92 -7.97
C ARG A 21 4.15 6.08 -6.46
N SER A 22 4.90 7.12 -6.02
CA SER A 22 5.17 7.38 -4.62
C SER A 22 4.22 8.36 -3.97
N HIS A 23 2.95 8.41 -4.42
CA HIS A 23 1.91 9.17 -3.75
C HIS A 23 0.76 8.26 -3.37
N GLY A 24 0.32 8.31 -2.10
CA GLY A 24 -0.76 7.46 -1.60
C GLY A 24 -2.07 7.59 -2.40
N TRP A 25 -2.36 8.80 -2.91
CA TRP A 25 -3.51 9.02 -3.79
C TRP A 25 -3.36 8.32 -5.15
N VAL A 26 -2.14 8.15 -5.67
CA VAL A 26 -1.88 7.45 -6.94
C VAL A 26 -2.13 5.95 -6.81
N LYS A 27 -1.73 5.32 -5.70
CA LYS A 27 -2.14 3.94 -5.40
C LYS A 27 -3.65 3.83 -5.21
N THR A 28 -4.25 4.81 -4.52
CA THR A 28 -5.71 4.84 -4.30
C THR A 28 -6.47 4.91 -5.63
N ILE A 29 -5.94 5.61 -6.64
CA ILE A 29 -6.50 5.62 -8.00
C ILE A 29 -6.05 4.46 -8.88
N ASN A 30 -5.46 3.40 -8.32
CA ASN A 30 -4.91 2.28 -9.10
C ASN A 30 -3.94 2.74 -10.21
N SER A 31 -3.05 3.67 -9.88
CA SER A 31 -1.97 4.15 -10.74
C SER A 31 -2.45 4.64 -12.13
N ILE A 32 -1.73 4.30 -13.18
CA ILE A 32 -1.98 4.74 -14.56
C ILE A 32 -3.41 4.40 -15.04
N PRO A 33 -3.94 3.16 -14.83
CA PRO A 33 -5.32 2.84 -15.17
C PRO A 33 -6.35 3.85 -14.66
N GLY A 34 -6.34 4.19 -13.37
CA GLY A 34 -7.36 5.12 -12.86
C GLY A 34 -7.10 6.59 -13.19
N ILE A 35 -5.85 7.01 -13.46
CA ILE A 35 -5.59 8.33 -14.08
C ILE A 35 -6.26 8.41 -15.45
N ILE A 36 -6.12 7.36 -16.28
CA ILE A 36 -6.76 7.28 -17.59
C ILE A 36 -8.28 7.28 -17.44
N THR A 37 -8.83 6.51 -16.48
CA THR A 37 -10.27 6.50 -16.22
C THR A 37 -10.79 7.86 -15.79
N LEU A 38 -10.08 8.57 -14.90
CA LEU A 38 -10.44 9.94 -14.49
C LEU A 38 -10.39 10.91 -15.67
N ALA A 39 -9.38 10.81 -16.54
CA ALA A 39 -9.27 11.65 -17.72
C ALA A 39 -10.42 11.40 -18.70
N ILE A 40 -10.78 10.14 -18.96
CA ILE A 40 -11.92 9.76 -19.80
C ILE A 40 -13.23 10.28 -19.18
N ALA A 41 -13.43 10.10 -17.87
CA ALA A 41 -14.62 10.60 -17.17
C ALA A 41 -14.74 12.12 -17.26
N ALA A 42 -13.63 12.86 -17.08
CA ALA A 42 -13.60 14.31 -17.23
C ALA A 42 -13.92 14.73 -18.67
N CYS A 43 -13.33 14.08 -19.68
CA CYS A 43 -13.65 14.32 -21.09
C CYS A 43 -15.13 14.04 -21.39
N PHE A 44 -15.72 13.00 -20.80
CA PHE A 44 -17.14 12.69 -20.96
C PHE A 44 -18.03 13.77 -20.34
N ILE A 45 -17.70 14.22 -19.12
CA ILE A 45 -18.41 15.33 -18.45
C ILE A 45 -18.32 16.60 -19.31
N VAL A 46 -17.13 16.95 -19.82
CA VAL A 46 -16.93 18.10 -20.71
C VAL A 46 -17.73 17.95 -22.00
N ALA A 47 -17.75 16.77 -22.61
CA ALA A 47 -18.55 16.50 -23.81
C ALA A 47 -20.05 16.65 -23.54
N VAL A 48 -20.55 16.17 -22.39
CA VAL A 48 -21.94 16.34 -21.97
C VAL A 48 -22.27 17.81 -21.71
N ILE A 49 -21.39 18.55 -21.02
CA ILE A 49 -21.56 19.99 -20.77
C ILE A 49 -21.57 20.76 -22.10
N LEU A 50 -20.63 20.49 -23.00
CA LEU A 50 -20.59 21.09 -24.33
C LEU A 50 -21.84 20.77 -25.13
N TYR A 51 -22.30 19.52 -25.11
CA TYR A 51 -23.56 19.12 -25.74
C TYR A 51 -24.74 19.90 -25.16
N LEU A 52 -24.83 20.05 -23.84
CA LEU A 52 -25.87 20.83 -23.17
C LEU A 52 -25.81 22.31 -23.55
N ILE A 53 -24.61 22.92 -23.57
CA ILE A 53 -24.41 24.32 -23.98
C ILE A 53 -24.81 24.51 -25.46
N ILE A 54 -24.39 23.61 -26.34
CA ILE A 54 -24.73 23.63 -27.76
C ILE A 54 -26.24 23.50 -27.93
N GLN A 55 -26.90 22.59 -27.20
CA GLN A 55 -28.35 22.43 -27.19
C GLN A 55 -29.06 23.71 -26.69
N ILE A 56 -28.56 24.34 -25.62
CA ILE A 56 -29.11 25.60 -25.11
C ILE A 56 -28.97 26.71 -26.15
N ASN A 57 -27.80 26.85 -26.79
CA ASN A 57 -27.56 27.90 -27.79
C ASN A 57 -28.31 27.68 -29.11
N LEU A 58 -28.38 26.44 -29.60
CA LEU A 58 -29.16 26.09 -30.80
C LEU A 58 -30.66 26.28 -30.59
N ASN A 59 -31.18 25.93 -29.41
CA ASN A 59 -32.59 26.12 -29.08
C ASN A 59 -32.92 27.57 -28.69
N SER A 60 -31.95 28.46 -28.42
CA SER A 60 -32.21 29.88 -28.18
C SER A 60 -32.64 30.66 -29.44
N LYS A 61 -32.44 30.10 -30.65
CA LYS A 61 -32.89 30.70 -31.92
C LYS A 61 -34.30 30.27 -32.35
N VAL A 62 -34.93 29.35 -31.63
CA VAL A 62 -36.30 28.90 -31.87
C VAL A 62 -37.08 29.14 -30.60
N GLU A 63 -37.87 30.21 -30.60
CA GLU A 63 -38.73 30.66 -29.51
C GLU A 63 -39.89 29.67 -29.29
N ASP A 64 -39.57 28.47 -28.79
CA ASP A 64 -40.46 27.55 -28.05
C ASP A 64 -39.77 26.19 -27.85
N LYS A 65 -39.04 26.03 -26.74
CA LYS A 65 -39.10 24.84 -25.87
C LYS A 65 -38.08 24.94 -24.75
N ASN A 66 -38.65 25.08 -23.56
CA ASN A 66 -38.09 24.78 -22.26
C ASN A 66 -37.14 23.55 -22.31
N THR A 67 -35.87 23.77 -21.98
CA THR A 67 -34.79 22.81 -21.67
C THR A 67 -35.16 21.33 -21.78
N ASN A 68 -34.63 20.62 -22.79
CA ASN A 68 -34.90 19.20 -23.05
C ASN A 68 -34.74 18.28 -21.81
N LEU A 69 -33.81 18.59 -20.90
CA LEU A 69 -33.63 17.83 -19.65
C LEU A 69 -34.79 18.06 -18.67
N PHE A 70 -35.20 19.32 -18.51
CA PHE A 70 -36.30 19.71 -17.63
C PHE A 70 -37.63 19.21 -18.19
N LYS A 71 -37.79 19.23 -19.52
CA LYS A 71 -38.93 18.63 -20.21
C LYS A 71 -38.97 17.11 -20.06
N TYR A 72 -37.84 16.43 -20.17
CA TYR A 72 -37.75 14.99 -19.90
C TYR A 72 -38.12 14.65 -18.45
N ILE A 73 -37.67 15.44 -17.48
CA ILE A 73 -38.05 15.31 -16.06
C ILE A 73 -39.55 15.52 -15.90
N ILE A 74 -40.10 16.58 -16.51
CA ILE A 74 -41.52 16.91 -16.47
C ILE A 74 -42.38 15.80 -17.09
N ASP A 75 -41.97 15.24 -18.22
CA ASP A 75 -42.68 14.15 -18.92
C ASP A 75 -42.55 12.83 -18.14
N TYR A 76 -41.36 12.49 -17.65
CA TYR A 76 -41.08 11.28 -16.87
C TYR A 76 -41.90 11.23 -15.56
N PHE A 77 -41.97 12.35 -14.84
CA PHE A 77 -42.82 12.49 -13.66
C PHE A 77 -44.28 12.83 -13.98
N SER A 78 -44.62 12.94 -15.27
CA SER A 78 -45.96 13.29 -15.77
C SER A 78 -46.53 14.52 -15.04
N LEU A 79 -45.67 15.52 -14.78
CA LEU A 79 -46.02 16.74 -14.04
C LEU A 79 -47.01 17.62 -14.82
N ASN A 80 -47.07 17.44 -16.14
CA ASN A 80 -47.93 18.18 -17.07
C ASN A 80 -49.27 17.50 -17.42
N LYS A 81 -49.54 16.28 -16.93
CA LYS A 81 -50.80 15.59 -17.23
C LYS A 81 -51.86 15.99 -16.21
N GLU A 82 -53.02 16.43 -16.71
CA GLU A 82 -54.20 16.79 -15.89
C GLU A 82 -54.91 15.57 -15.30
N GLU A 83 -54.74 14.39 -15.89
CA GLU A 83 -55.28 13.14 -15.35
C GLU A 83 -54.50 12.62 -14.14
N GLU A 84 -55.25 12.13 -13.14
CA GLU A 84 -54.71 11.62 -11.88
C GLU A 84 -53.93 10.30 -12.10
N ASP A 85 -52.64 10.43 -12.41
CA ASP A 85 -51.74 9.29 -12.54
C ASP A 85 -51.42 8.70 -11.16
N LYS A 86 -52.13 7.62 -10.81
CA LYS A 86 -51.96 6.88 -9.55
C LYS A 86 -50.53 6.38 -9.29
N THR A 87 -49.68 6.31 -10.32
CA THR A 87 -48.29 5.85 -10.19
C THR A 87 -47.29 7.00 -10.00
N ARG A 88 -47.72 8.26 -10.17
CA ARG A 88 -46.90 9.47 -9.99
C ARG A 88 -46.23 9.59 -8.62
N PRO A 89 -46.93 9.44 -7.48
CA PRO A 89 -46.27 9.50 -6.16
C PRO A 89 -45.24 8.38 -5.98
N ALA A 90 -45.51 7.18 -6.50
CA ALA A 90 -44.55 6.07 -6.44
C ALA A 90 -43.28 6.36 -7.25
N ARG A 91 -43.38 6.91 -8.47
CA ARG A 91 -42.21 7.31 -9.28
C ARG A 91 -41.37 8.37 -8.59
N ILE A 92 -42.00 9.36 -7.95
CA ILE A 92 -41.32 10.42 -7.21
C ILE A 92 -40.59 9.85 -5.99
N ILE A 93 -41.26 9.02 -5.18
CA ILE A 93 -40.67 8.38 -3.99
C ILE A 93 -39.48 7.50 -4.39
N VAL A 94 -39.66 6.66 -5.42
CA VAL A 94 -38.58 5.79 -5.93
C VAL A 94 -37.41 6.61 -6.43
N PHE A 95 -37.64 7.69 -7.18
CA PHE A 95 -36.57 8.58 -7.62
C PHE A 95 -35.82 9.22 -6.45
N LEU A 96 -36.52 9.73 -5.45
CA LEU A 96 -35.90 10.33 -4.26
C LEU A 96 -35.06 9.30 -3.49
N VAL A 97 -35.55 8.07 -3.32
CA VAL A 97 -34.81 6.97 -2.70
C VAL A 97 -33.55 6.65 -3.50
N LEU A 98 -33.68 6.52 -4.82
CA LEU A 98 -32.55 6.21 -5.70
C LEU A 98 -31.50 7.34 -5.70
N ALA A 99 -31.93 8.60 -5.79
CA ALA A 99 -31.04 9.77 -5.75
C ALA A 99 -30.32 9.87 -4.40
N THR A 100 -31.04 9.68 -3.29
CA THR A 100 -30.46 9.69 -1.95
C THR A 100 -29.44 8.57 -1.78
N GLY A 101 -29.76 7.34 -2.22
CA GLY A 101 -28.84 6.23 -2.17
C GLY A 101 -27.59 6.43 -3.03
N LEU A 102 -27.70 7.09 -4.19
CA LEU A 102 -26.54 7.44 -5.01
C LEU A 102 -25.61 8.41 -4.26
N VAL A 103 -26.16 9.47 -3.68
CA VAL A 103 -25.39 10.45 -2.89
C VAL A 103 -24.68 9.76 -1.72
N LEU A 104 -25.39 8.88 -1.00
CA LEU A 104 -24.82 8.14 0.12
C LEU A 104 -23.70 7.19 -0.31
N ILE A 105 -23.84 6.49 -1.44
CA ILE A 105 -22.81 5.58 -1.97
C ILE A 105 -21.59 6.37 -2.43
N VAL A 106 -21.78 7.49 -3.13
CA VAL A 106 -20.66 8.36 -3.54
C VAL A 106 -19.93 8.88 -2.30
N PHE A 107 -20.66 9.41 -1.33
CA PHE A 107 -20.08 9.91 -0.07
C PHE A 107 -19.34 8.82 0.70
N TYR A 108 -19.93 7.62 0.81
CA TYR A 108 -19.30 6.47 1.45
C TYR A 108 -18.00 6.06 0.77
N ASN A 109 -17.98 5.95 -0.57
CA ASN A 109 -16.76 5.57 -1.29
C ASN A 109 -15.66 6.63 -1.16
N ILE A 110 -16.01 7.93 -1.22
CA ILE A 110 -15.05 9.03 -1.02
C ILE A 110 -14.46 8.97 0.39
N ASN A 111 -15.29 8.84 1.41
CA ASN A 111 -14.82 8.75 2.79
C ASN A 111 -13.97 7.50 3.01
N LYS A 112 -14.38 6.36 2.46
CA LYS A 112 -13.64 5.10 2.58
C LYS A 112 -12.28 5.13 1.88
N MET A 113 -12.14 5.86 0.77
CA MET A 113 -10.84 6.11 0.14
C MET A 113 -9.92 7.01 0.98
N ARG A 114 -10.49 7.82 1.89
CA ARG A 114 -9.75 8.69 2.81
C ARG A 114 -9.43 8.00 4.15
N ASP A 115 -10.07 6.88 4.44
CA ASP A 115 -9.82 6.11 5.67
C ASP A 115 -8.39 5.56 5.71
N ARG A 116 -8.00 5.11 6.92
CA ARG A 116 -6.65 4.57 7.15
C ARG A 116 -6.37 3.39 6.21
N PRO A 117 -5.14 3.31 5.64
CA PRO A 117 -4.76 2.19 4.80
C PRO A 117 -4.88 0.88 5.57
N ARG A 118 -5.16 -0.19 4.83
CA ARG A 118 -5.13 -1.55 5.36
C ARG A 118 -3.68 -2.01 5.40
N ILE A 119 -3.37 -2.89 6.35
CA ILE A 119 -2.04 -3.50 6.45
C ILE A 119 -2.17 -4.95 6.02
N SER A 120 -1.46 -5.33 4.97
CA SER A 120 -1.26 -6.73 4.61
C SER A 120 0.08 -7.21 5.14
N VAL A 121 0.15 -8.48 5.54
CA VAL A 121 1.37 -9.09 6.08
C VAL A 121 1.79 -10.23 5.17
N THR A 122 3.04 -10.21 4.72
CA THR A 122 3.61 -11.21 3.81
C THR A 122 5.03 -11.56 4.21
N LEU A 123 5.50 -12.74 3.78
CA LEU A 123 6.91 -13.12 3.88
C LEU A 123 7.58 -12.84 2.55
N VAL A 124 8.68 -12.10 2.58
CA VAL A 124 9.45 -11.73 1.39
C VAL A 124 10.90 -12.13 1.58
N ASP A 125 11.55 -12.56 0.51
CA ASP A 125 12.98 -12.89 0.51
C ASP A 125 13.83 -11.69 0.98
N ASN A 126 14.87 -11.98 1.76
CA ASN A 126 15.78 -10.99 2.26
C ASN A 126 16.94 -10.74 1.29
N TYR A 127 17.05 -9.52 0.80
CA TYR A 127 18.15 -9.06 -0.06
C TYR A 127 18.90 -7.85 0.53
N MET A 128 18.57 -7.43 1.76
CA MET A 128 19.16 -6.25 2.39
C MET A 128 20.02 -6.67 3.56
N SER A 129 21.29 -6.26 3.55
CA SER A 129 22.15 -6.39 4.71
C SER A 129 21.61 -5.52 5.85
N PRO A 130 21.72 -5.96 7.12
CA PRO A 130 21.54 -5.07 8.25
C PRO A 130 22.74 -4.11 8.37
N THR A 131 22.67 -3.18 9.31
CA THR A 131 23.85 -2.50 9.86
C THR A 131 24.11 -3.06 11.25
N ILE A 132 25.38 -3.33 11.56
CA ILE A 132 25.79 -4.05 12.77
C ILE A 132 26.80 -3.18 13.51
N GLN A 133 26.52 -2.84 14.76
CA GLN A 133 27.46 -2.18 15.66
C GLN A 133 27.91 -3.17 16.74
N LEU A 134 29.22 -3.31 16.91
CA LEU A 134 29.83 -4.15 17.94
C LEU A 134 30.55 -3.26 18.95
N CYS A 135 30.12 -3.29 20.20
CA CYS A 135 30.63 -2.47 21.29
C CYS A 135 31.27 -3.36 22.37
N PRO A 136 32.60 -3.60 22.32
CA PRO A 136 33.27 -4.37 23.37
C PRO A 136 33.43 -3.53 24.65
N ARG A 137 33.02 -4.02 25.82
CA ARG A 137 33.08 -3.25 27.09
C ARG A 137 34.48 -3.03 27.67
N LEU A 138 35.50 -3.64 27.07
CA LEU A 138 36.92 -3.45 27.39
C LEU A 138 37.66 -3.14 26.09
N GLU A 139 38.87 -2.59 26.18
CA GLU A 139 39.71 -2.41 24.99
C GLU A 139 40.03 -3.78 24.37
N SER A 140 39.30 -4.14 23.32
CA SER A 140 39.57 -5.33 22.50
C SER A 140 39.43 -5.00 21.03
N SER A 141 40.30 -5.58 20.22
CA SER A 141 40.27 -5.43 18.78
C SER A 141 39.61 -6.64 18.13
N ILE A 142 38.91 -6.39 17.02
CA ILE A 142 38.49 -7.46 16.11
C ILE A 142 39.74 -8.08 15.48
N GLU A 143 39.93 -9.37 15.71
CA GLU A 143 40.96 -10.18 15.08
C GLU A 143 40.50 -10.67 13.71
N TYR A 144 39.26 -11.17 13.64
CA TYR A 144 38.63 -11.62 12.41
C TYR A 144 37.22 -11.05 12.29
N ALA A 145 36.89 -10.55 11.09
CA ALA A 145 35.52 -10.29 10.68
C ALA A 145 35.33 -10.95 9.32
N VAL A 146 34.45 -11.93 9.21
CA VAL A 146 34.30 -12.74 7.99
C VAL A 146 32.84 -13.01 7.69
N TYR A 147 32.56 -13.46 6.48
CA TYR A 147 31.22 -13.87 6.09
C TYR A 147 31.20 -15.15 5.27
N THR A 148 30.06 -15.86 5.31
CA THR A 148 29.80 -17.02 4.48
C THR A 148 28.31 -17.23 4.26
N GLU A 149 27.97 -17.93 3.19
CA GLU A 149 26.61 -18.42 2.93
C GLU A 149 26.31 -19.74 3.66
N LYS A 150 27.34 -20.43 4.15
CA LYS A 150 27.24 -21.74 4.80
C LYS A 150 27.73 -21.63 6.23
N ILE A 151 26.79 -21.56 7.16
CA ILE A 151 27.08 -21.44 8.60
C ILE A 151 28.13 -22.45 9.06
N ASN A 152 28.02 -23.71 8.65
CA ASN A 152 28.95 -24.79 9.00
C ASN A 152 30.41 -24.53 8.61
N ASP A 153 30.69 -23.63 7.66
CA ASP A 153 32.07 -23.32 7.26
C ASP A 153 32.80 -22.49 8.32
N VAL A 154 32.09 -21.76 9.19
CA VAL A 154 32.68 -21.01 10.33
C VAL A 154 32.95 -21.92 11.54
N PHE A 155 32.27 -23.06 11.63
CA PHE A 155 32.43 -24.02 12.72
C PHE A 155 33.46 -25.12 12.43
N LYS A 156 34.12 -25.07 11.27
CA LYS A 156 35.26 -25.96 10.94
C LYS A 156 36.55 -25.45 11.58
N GLU A 157 37.59 -26.28 11.62
CA GLU A 157 38.90 -25.96 12.20
C GLU A 157 39.44 -24.56 11.81
N GLU A 158 40.27 -23.95 12.66
CA GLU A 158 40.75 -22.55 12.53
C GLU A 158 41.34 -22.20 11.16
N THR A 159 42.01 -23.15 10.50
CA THR A 159 42.55 -23.00 9.14
C THR A 159 41.50 -22.67 8.07
N THR A 160 40.22 -22.92 8.35
CA THR A 160 39.11 -22.60 7.45
C THR A 160 38.69 -21.14 7.55
N ILE A 161 38.89 -20.48 8.71
CA ILE A 161 38.46 -19.09 8.94
C ILE A 161 39.34 -18.11 8.15
N ASP A 162 40.66 -18.35 8.11
CA ASP A 162 41.61 -17.56 7.31
C ASP A 162 41.30 -17.61 5.80
N SER A 163 40.58 -18.64 5.34
CA SER A 163 40.18 -18.79 3.94
C SER A 163 38.87 -18.08 3.59
N LEU A 164 38.13 -17.58 4.59
CA LEU A 164 36.86 -16.90 4.38
C LEU A 164 37.07 -15.45 3.93
N PRO A 165 36.15 -14.90 3.11
CA PRO A 165 36.18 -13.49 2.77
C PRO A 165 36.10 -12.59 4.01
N ASN A 166 37.01 -11.63 4.09
CA ASN A 166 37.13 -10.70 5.22
C ASN A 166 36.22 -9.47 5.06
N LEU A 167 35.67 -8.99 6.17
CA LEU A 167 34.89 -7.76 6.32
C LEU A 167 35.79 -6.68 6.91
N THR A 168 36.60 -6.03 6.07
CA THR A 168 37.62 -5.08 6.54
C THR A 168 37.13 -3.63 6.67
N SER A 169 35.89 -3.34 6.28
CA SER A 169 35.36 -1.98 6.24
C SER A 169 34.34 -1.76 7.36
N TYR A 170 34.76 -0.99 8.37
CA TYR A 170 33.94 -0.54 9.49
C TYR A 170 34.32 0.89 9.89
N ASP A 171 33.35 1.60 10.47
CA ASP A 171 33.55 2.93 11.04
C ASP A 171 33.74 2.83 12.56
N PRO A 172 34.85 3.36 13.13
CA PRO A 172 35.04 3.40 14.57
C PRO A 172 34.17 4.50 15.20
N ILE A 173 33.38 4.15 16.22
CA ILE A 173 32.55 5.10 16.99
C ILE A 173 32.96 5.03 18.45
N TYR A 174 33.58 6.09 18.96
CA TYR A 174 33.92 6.19 20.37
C TYR A 174 32.67 6.37 21.23
N LYS A 175 32.52 5.53 22.26
CA LYS A 175 31.42 5.63 23.22
C LYS A 175 31.96 5.93 24.61
N PRO A 176 31.67 7.12 25.17
CA PRO A 176 32.11 7.49 26.51
C PRO A 176 31.63 6.50 27.59
N ASP A 177 30.39 6.01 27.48
CA ASP A 177 29.78 5.13 28.48
C ASP A 177 30.43 3.74 28.56
N TYR A 178 31.00 3.29 27.44
CA TYR A 178 31.73 2.02 27.36
C TYR A 178 33.25 2.20 27.47
N LEU A 179 33.74 3.45 27.54
CA LEU A 179 35.16 3.81 27.54
C LEU A 179 35.97 3.11 26.44
N THR A 180 35.35 2.90 25.28
CA THR A 180 35.89 2.07 24.21
C THR A 180 35.39 2.53 22.85
N THR A 181 35.98 1.98 21.79
CA THR A 181 35.54 2.21 20.42
C THR A 181 34.65 1.05 19.96
N CYS A 182 33.44 1.38 19.54
CA CYS A 182 32.57 0.43 18.85
C CYS A 182 32.90 0.38 17.36
N TYR A 183 32.64 -0.78 16.76
CA TYR A 183 32.87 -1.06 15.35
C TYR A 183 31.53 -1.07 14.60
N LEU A 184 31.29 -0.09 13.73
CA LEU A 184 30.07 0.01 12.93
C LEU A 184 30.28 -0.55 11.52
N PHE A 185 29.62 -1.65 11.20
CA PHE A 185 29.55 -2.24 9.87
C PHE A 185 28.26 -1.79 9.19
N ASN A 186 28.39 -0.85 8.26
CA ASN A 186 27.28 -0.32 7.48
C ASN A 186 26.68 -1.39 6.54
N TYR A 187 25.39 -1.30 6.22
CA TYR A 187 24.74 -2.17 5.23
C TYR A 187 25.44 -2.19 3.86
N THR A 188 26.17 -1.11 3.52
CA THR A 188 26.96 -1.04 2.28
C THR A 188 28.28 -1.80 2.35
N SER A 189 28.87 -1.97 3.54
CA SER A 189 30.10 -2.74 3.74
C SER A 189 29.84 -4.23 3.94
N LEU A 190 28.60 -4.61 4.27
CA LEU A 190 28.19 -5.99 4.46
C LEU A 190 27.63 -6.61 3.18
N PRO A 191 28.09 -7.81 2.78
CA PRO A 191 27.58 -8.49 1.60
C PRO A 191 26.11 -8.88 1.80
N ARG A 192 25.32 -8.70 0.74
CA ARG A 192 23.88 -8.88 0.78
C ARG A 192 23.50 -10.36 0.84
N PRO A 193 22.47 -10.72 1.62
CA PRO A 193 21.93 -12.07 1.61
C PRO A 193 21.41 -12.46 0.22
N LYS A 194 21.54 -13.73 -0.12
CA LYS A 194 20.99 -14.32 -1.35
C LYS A 194 19.69 -15.05 -1.07
N LYS A 195 18.84 -15.10 -2.11
CA LYS A 195 17.59 -15.85 -2.10
C LYS A 195 17.81 -17.28 -1.61
N ASP A 196 16.95 -17.76 -0.71
CA ASP A 196 16.93 -19.13 -0.17
C ASP A 196 18.19 -19.59 0.61
N VAL A 197 19.22 -18.73 0.70
CA VAL A 197 20.51 -19.05 1.32
C VAL A 197 20.75 -18.20 2.56
N GLY A 198 20.41 -16.90 2.52
CA GLY A 198 20.66 -15.97 3.63
C GLY A 198 22.12 -15.49 3.63
N MET A 199 22.64 -15.18 4.82
CA MET A 199 24.05 -14.82 5.03
C MET A 199 24.43 -15.09 6.49
N PHE A 200 25.71 -15.38 6.71
CA PHE A 200 26.27 -15.52 8.04
C PHE A 200 27.48 -14.60 8.19
N TYR A 201 27.48 -13.75 9.21
CA TYR A 201 28.61 -12.91 9.58
C TYR A 201 29.25 -13.46 10.86
N ALA A 202 30.57 -13.45 10.94
CA ALA A 202 31.30 -13.91 12.12
C ALA A 202 32.37 -12.90 12.52
N PHE A 203 32.46 -12.64 13.82
CA PHE A 203 33.39 -11.69 14.42
C PHE A 203 34.12 -12.38 15.57
N ILE A 204 35.44 -12.26 15.60
CA ILE A 204 36.32 -12.85 16.61
C ILE A 204 37.13 -11.71 17.24
N PHE A 205 37.10 -11.63 18.56
CA PHE A 205 37.88 -10.69 19.36
C PHE A 205 38.95 -11.44 20.14
N ASN A 206 40.15 -10.88 20.18
CA ASN A 206 41.36 -11.48 20.75
C ASN A 206 41.41 -11.51 22.30
N GLN A 207 40.37 -11.06 22.99
CA GLN A 207 40.26 -11.05 24.45
C GLN A 207 38.84 -11.40 24.88
N THR A 208 38.66 -12.01 26.07
CA THR A 208 37.34 -12.30 26.65
C THR A 208 36.60 -11.01 26.97
N THR A 209 35.81 -10.54 26.01
CA THR A 209 35.02 -9.32 26.14
C THR A 209 33.53 -9.60 26.14
N TYR A 210 32.84 -8.85 27.00
CA TYR A 210 31.42 -8.59 26.86
C TYR A 210 31.27 -7.69 25.65
N VAL A 211 30.62 -8.16 24.59
CA VAL A 211 30.35 -7.36 23.40
C VAL A 211 28.85 -7.13 23.30
N ASP A 212 28.46 -5.87 23.40
CA ASP A 212 27.11 -5.43 23.10
C ASP A 212 26.98 -5.32 21.57
N VAL A 213 26.01 -6.04 21.01
CA VAL A 213 25.75 -6.12 19.57
C VAL A 213 24.42 -5.43 19.29
N PHE A 214 24.45 -4.45 18.39
CA PHE A 214 23.26 -3.77 17.90
C PHE A 214 23.08 -4.03 16.40
N ILE A 215 21.85 -4.36 15.99
CA ILE A 215 21.47 -4.63 14.60
C ILE A 215 20.32 -3.69 14.23
N GLY A 216 20.51 -2.90 13.19
CA GLY A 216 19.60 -1.82 12.83
C GLY A 216 19.66 -1.42 11.36
N ASP A 217 18.92 -0.38 11.01
CA ASP A 217 18.91 0.23 9.68
C ASP A 217 19.72 1.52 9.65
N ASP A 218 20.77 1.57 8.83
CA ASP A 218 21.75 2.66 8.83
C ASP A 218 21.12 4.05 8.73
N LYS A 219 20.24 4.24 7.73
CA LYS A 219 19.70 5.55 7.36
C LYS A 219 18.77 6.14 8.41
N ASN A 220 18.17 5.30 9.24
CA ASN A 220 17.09 5.67 10.15
C ASN A 220 17.48 5.56 11.62
N THR A 221 18.72 5.15 11.91
CA THR A 221 19.19 4.87 13.27
C THR A 221 20.24 5.89 13.69
N ASP A 222 20.09 6.44 14.89
CA ASP A 222 21.13 7.26 15.50
C ASP A 222 22.15 6.36 16.21
N TRP A 223 23.21 6.00 15.49
CA TRP A 223 24.30 5.17 15.98
C TRP A 223 25.22 5.88 16.98
N SER A 224 25.03 7.18 17.24
CA SER A 224 25.83 7.95 18.19
C SER A 224 25.38 7.75 19.64
N LEU A 225 24.13 7.32 19.87
CA LEU A 225 23.56 7.06 21.20
C LEU A 225 24.10 5.77 21.83
N SER A 226 24.21 5.72 23.16
CA SER A 226 24.77 4.56 23.89
C SER A 226 23.97 3.27 23.70
N ILE A 227 22.66 3.42 23.51
CA ILE A 227 21.77 2.41 22.94
C ILE A 227 21.21 3.05 21.67
N PRO A 228 21.58 2.59 20.46
CA PRO A 228 21.08 3.18 19.22
C PRO A 228 19.57 3.09 19.12
N GLU A 229 18.94 4.13 18.59
CA GLU A 229 17.49 4.20 18.41
C GLU A 229 17.14 4.52 16.96
N SER A 230 16.15 3.81 16.41
CA SER A 230 15.60 4.08 15.09
C SER A 230 14.43 5.07 15.16
N LYS A 231 14.26 5.88 14.12
CA LYS A 231 13.11 6.79 13.99
C LYS A 231 11.88 6.07 13.42
N GLY A 232 10.70 6.58 13.76
CA GLY A 232 9.43 6.16 13.15
C GLY A 232 8.99 4.76 13.59
N TYR A 233 8.72 3.88 12.63
CA TYR A 233 8.29 2.49 12.87
C TYR A 233 9.45 1.48 12.88
N GLY A 234 10.70 1.97 12.78
CA GLY A 234 11.90 1.14 12.90
C GLY A 234 12.23 0.82 14.36
N ASP A 235 13.07 -0.20 14.55
CA ASP A 235 13.56 -0.59 15.88
C ASP A 235 14.94 -1.24 15.77
N VAL A 236 15.76 -1.11 16.81
CA VAL A 236 17.12 -1.66 16.86
C VAL A 236 17.14 -2.92 17.72
N GLY A 237 17.58 -4.01 17.14
CA GLY A 237 17.81 -5.25 17.87
C GLY A 237 19.09 -5.15 18.68
N SER A 238 19.07 -5.60 19.92
CA SER A 238 20.25 -5.58 20.80
C SER A 238 20.47 -6.91 21.49
N GLN A 239 21.74 -7.26 21.71
CA GLN A 239 22.13 -8.46 22.46
C GLN A 239 23.55 -8.32 23.02
N THR A 240 23.74 -8.67 24.28
CA THR A 240 25.08 -8.82 24.88
C THR A 240 25.58 -10.25 24.74
N ILE A 241 26.81 -10.41 24.26
CA ILE A 241 27.51 -11.70 24.15
C ILE A 241 28.72 -11.71 25.08
N LEU A 242 28.87 -12.81 25.84
CA LEU A 242 29.89 -12.95 26.89
C LEU A 242 31.19 -13.60 26.42
N SER A 243 31.08 -14.65 25.60
CA SER A 243 32.24 -15.40 25.09
C SER A 243 31.89 -15.97 23.73
N TYR A 244 31.02 -16.98 23.67
CA TYR A 244 30.56 -17.51 22.40
C TYR A 244 29.07 -17.23 22.24
N GLY A 245 28.69 -16.64 21.11
CA GLY A 245 27.31 -16.23 20.86
C GLY A 245 26.91 -16.41 19.41
N LEU A 246 25.77 -17.02 19.19
CA LEU A 246 25.10 -17.07 17.90
C LEU A 246 23.82 -16.25 17.98
N ILE A 247 23.81 -15.09 17.34
CA ILE A 247 22.68 -14.18 17.25
C ILE A 247 21.85 -14.53 16.02
N PHE A 248 20.55 -14.68 16.26
CA PHE A 248 19.52 -14.73 15.24
C PHE A 248 18.65 -13.49 15.42
N TYR A 249 18.10 -12.97 14.33
CA TYR A 249 17.12 -11.91 14.43
C TYR A 249 15.95 -12.13 13.50
N THR A 250 14.79 -11.63 13.94
CA THR A 250 13.63 -11.45 13.09
C THR A 250 13.63 -10.01 12.60
N GLU A 251 13.60 -9.83 11.28
CA GLU A 251 13.44 -8.52 10.66
C GLU A 251 11.98 -8.33 10.24
N THR A 252 11.39 -7.22 10.70
CA THR A 252 10.08 -6.75 10.25
C THR A 252 10.28 -5.49 9.42
N ARG A 253 9.64 -5.43 8.25
CA ARG A 253 9.63 -4.25 7.38
C ARG A 253 8.25 -3.65 7.35
N TYR A 254 8.16 -2.35 7.56
CA TYR A 254 6.96 -1.57 7.32
C TYR A 254 7.14 -0.75 6.06
N ILE A 255 6.29 -0.98 5.06
CA ILE A 255 6.31 -0.26 3.79
C ILE A 255 5.07 0.63 3.74
N GLU A 256 5.30 1.94 3.71
CA GLU A 256 4.24 2.94 3.61
C GLU A 256 3.46 2.81 2.29
N LEU A 257 2.24 3.35 2.26
CA LEU A 257 1.30 3.19 1.16
C LEU A 257 1.92 3.67 -0.15
N ASP A 258 2.69 4.74 -0.08
CA ASP A 258 3.38 5.35 -1.19
C ASP A 258 4.77 4.73 -1.47
N LYS A 259 5.21 3.76 -0.67
CA LYS A 259 6.54 3.12 -0.74
C LYS A 259 7.70 4.12 -0.66
N SER A 260 7.46 5.33 -0.16
CA SER A 260 8.49 6.36 -0.02
C SER A 260 9.51 5.96 1.05
N HIS A 261 9.03 5.35 2.14
CA HIS A 261 9.86 4.85 3.23
C HIS A 261 9.64 3.36 3.48
N ILE A 262 10.75 2.69 3.79
CA ILE A 262 10.77 1.34 4.33
C ILE A 262 11.40 1.45 5.71
N HIS A 263 10.60 1.24 6.74
CA HIS A 263 11.09 1.18 8.12
C HIS A 263 11.44 -0.26 8.43
N ARG A 264 12.62 -0.50 8.98
CA ARG A 264 13.08 -1.86 9.35
C ARG A 264 13.22 -1.93 10.86
N GLY A 265 12.62 -2.95 11.45
CA GLY A 265 12.72 -3.28 12.86
C GLY A 265 13.40 -4.62 13.04
N PHE A 266 14.25 -4.72 14.06
CA PHE A 266 15.04 -5.93 14.33
C PHE A 266 14.78 -6.41 15.76
N GLN A 267 14.41 -7.68 15.89
CA GLN A 267 14.32 -8.32 17.20
C GLN A 267 15.36 -9.44 17.29
N CYS A 268 16.34 -9.25 18.16
CA CYS A 268 17.43 -10.20 18.34
C CYS A 268 17.08 -11.29 19.37
N SER A 269 17.71 -12.45 19.19
CA SER A 269 17.75 -13.55 20.15
C SER A 269 19.10 -14.23 19.99
N ALA A 270 19.66 -14.78 21.07
CA ALA A 270 20.95 -15.44 20.99
C ALA A 270 20.99 -16.77 21.71
N LEU A 271 21.80 -17.67 21.14
CA LEU A 271 22.34 -18.83 21.83
C LEU A 271 23.73 -18.45 22.32
N THR A 272 23.88 -18.32 23.64
CA THR A 272 25.16 -18.01 24.27
C THR A 272 25.72 -19.25 24.97
N TYR A 273 27.02 -19.41 24.89
CA TYR A 273 27.74 -20.49 25.54
C TYR A 273 28.84 -19.88 26.38
N ASP A 274 28.82 -20.20 27.67
CA ASP A 274 29.88 -19.85 28.59
C ASP A 274 31.00 -20.88 28.42
N LEU A 275 32.07 -20.46 27.75
CA LEU A 275 33.24 -21.28 27.51
C LEU A 275 34.38 -20.76 28.39
N SER A 276 34.23 -20.96 29.70
CA SER A 276 35.26 -20.66 30.69
C SER A 276 36.58 -21.35 30.28
N GLY A 277 37.56 -20.58 29.80
CA GLY A 277 38.88 -21.08 29.40
C GLY A 277 39.37 -20.69 28.00
N PHE A 278 38.52 -20.10 27.16
CA PHE A 278 38.96 -19.50 25.88
C PHE A 278 39.27 -18.02 26.08
N ASN A 279 40.36 -17.54 25.46
CA ASN A 279 40.78 -16.14 25.53
C ASN A 279 40.11 -15.24 24.47
N GLU A 280 39.04 -15.70 23.82
CA GLU A 280 38.42 -15.03 22.67
C GLU A 280 36.91 -14.90 22.85
N THR A 281 36.35 -13.81 22.32
CA THR A 281 34.91 -13.67 22.13
C THR A 281 34.57 -13.89 20.66
N ARG A 282 33.71 -14.88 20.38
CA ARG A 282 33.27 -15.26 19.03
C ARG A 282 31.76 -15.00 18.88
N ILE A 283 31.41 -14.19 17.90
CA ILE A 283 30.04 -13.75 17.64
C ILE A 283 29.67 -14.15 16.22
N GLY A 284 28.69 -15.03 16.09
CA GLY A 284 28.03 -15.35 14.83
C GLY A 284 26.72 -14.59 14.73
N ILE A 285 26.42 -14.04 13.56
CA ILE A 285 25.14 -13.38 13.26
C ILE A 285 24.53 -14.04 12.04
N HIS A 286 23.38 -14.69 12.24
CA HIS A 286 22.63 -15.36 11.19
C HIS A 286 21.57 -14.42 10.62
N VAL A 287 21.75 -14.03 9.36
CA VAL A 287 20.81 -13.19 8.61
C VAL A 287 19.64 -14.05 8.13
N PRO A 288 18.38 -13.69 8.45
CA PRO A 288 17.22 -14.47 8.04
C PRO A 288 17.07 -14.42 6.51
N LYS A 289 16.68 -15.55 5.93
CA LYS A 289 16.43 -15.71 4.49
C LYS A 289 15.20 -14.96 4.01
N GLN A 290 14.23 -14.81 4.90
CA GLN A 290 12.96 -14.14 4.64
C GLN A 290 12.65 -13.20 5.79
N VAL A 291 11.94 -12.12 5.49
CA VAL A 291 11.54 -11.09 6.45
C VAL A 291 10.04 -10.93 6.44
N ILE A 292 9.49 -10.54 7.59
CA ILE A 292 8.08 -10.22 7.72
C ILE A 292 7.89 -8.82 7.15
N THR A 293 7.08 -8.68 6.11
CA THR A 293 6.80 -7.39 5.48
C THR A 293 5.34 -7.03 5.67
N GLN A 294 5.13 -5.89 6.33
CA GLN A 294 3.84 -5.22 6.46
C GLN A 294 3.75 -4.14 5.39
N VAL A 295 2.76 -4.23 4.50
CA VAL A 295 2.57 -3.30 3.40
C VAL A 295 1.26 -2.57 3.59
N GLU A 296 1.32 -1.24 3.55
CA GLU A 296 0.11 -0.43 3.48
C GLU A 296 -0.54 -0.53 2.08
N GLU A 297 -1.82 -0.84 2.10
CA GLU A 297 -2.71 -0.95 0.95
C GLU A 297 -3.86 0.05 1.09
N PRO A 298 -4.37 0.61 -0.03
CA PRO A 298 -5.46 1.56 0.04
C PRO A 298 -6.71 0.91 0.64
N ALA A 299 -7.45 1.66 1.47
CA ALA A 299 -8.67 1.14 2.11
C ALA A 299 -9.79 0.80 1.11
N LEU A 300 -9.78 1.48 -0.04
CA LEU A 300 -10.61 1.22 -1.21
C LEU A 300 -9.87 1.73 -2.45
N GLU A 301 -9.85 0.94 -3.52
CA GLU A 301 -9.33 1.41 -4.80
C GLU A 301 -10.38 2.20 -5.58
N LEU A 302 -9.94 3.12 -6.43
CA LEU A 302 -10.83 3.91 -7.28
C LEU A 302 -11.61 3.03 -8.26
N ALA A 303 -11.04 1.92 -8.71
CA ALA A 303 -11.74 0.94 -9.54
C ALA A 303 -12.95 0.36 -8.80
N ASP A 304 -12.78 0.01 -7.53
CA ASP A 304 -13.88 -0.46 -6.67
C ASP A 304 -14.89 0.65 -6.39
N ALA A 305 -14.43 1.89 -6.18
CA ALA A 305 -15.31 3.04 -5.98
C ALA A 305 -16.19 3.30 -7.21
N PHE A 306 -15.61 3.32 -8.41
CA PHE A 306 -16.36 3.45 -9.65
C PHE A 306 -17.20 2.21 -9.96
N GLY A 307 -16.75 1.00 -9.61
CA GLY A 307 -17.54 -0.21 -9.71
C GLY A 307 -18.81 -0.12 -8.86
N ASN A 308 -18.70 0.36 -7.62
CA ASN A 308 -19.83 0.57 -6.72
C ASN A 308 -20.81 1.63 -7.26
N ILE A 309 -20.29 2.77 -7.74
CA ILE A 309 -21.12 3.84 -8.31
C ILE A 309 -21.78 3.37 -9.61
N GLY A 310 -21.02 2.74 -10.50
CA GLY A 310 -21.48 2.22 -11.78
C GLY A 310 -22.55 1.13 -11.60
N GLY A 311 -22.33 0.17 -10.70
CA GLY A 311 -23.32 -0.84 -10.34
C GLY A 311 -24.62 -0.23 -9.82
N TYR A 312 -24.53 0.83 -9.00
CA TYR A 312 -25.72 1.54 -8.53
C TYR A 312 -26.45 2.28 -9.66
N ILE A 313 -25.72 2.93 -10.57
CA ILE A 313 -26.31 3.57 -11.76
C ILE A 313 -26.99 2.54 -12.66
N SER A 314 -26.43 1.33 -12.81
CA SER A 314 -27.08 0.23 -13.54
C SER A 314 -28.41 -0.18 -12.90
N ILE A 315 -28.49 -0.22 -11.56
CA ILE A 315 -29.75 -0.45 -10.84
C ILE A 315 -30.76 0.68 -11.16
N CYS A 316 -30.33 1.94 -11.08
CA CYS A 316 -31.18 3.09 -11.46
C CYS A 316 -31.68 2.98 -12.91
N GLY A 317 -30.83 2.54 -13.84
CA GLY A 317 -31.16 2.32 -15.25
C GLY A 317 -32.21 1.22 -15.44
N LEU A 318 -32.09 0.11 -14.72
CA LEU A 318 -33.11 -0.96 -14.71
C LEU A 318 -34.45 -0.45 -14.19
N PHE A 319 -34.46 0.38 -13.15
CA PHE A 319 -35.70 0.99 -12.64
C PHE A 319 -36.35 1.93 -13.65
N ALA A 320 -35.57 2.81 -14.29
CA ALA A 320 -36.07 3.69 -15.34
C ALA A 320 -36.62 2.90 -16.54
N PHE A 321 -35.98 1.77 -16.89
CA PHE A 321 -36.46 0.87 -17.94
C PHE A 321 -37.75 0.13 -17.56
N LEU A 322 -37.90 -0.32 -16.31
CA LEU A 322 -39.08 -1.08 -15.89
C LEU A 322 -40.32 -0.19 -15.69
N PHE A 323 -40.14 1.04 -15.18
CA PHE A 323 -41.22 1.92 -14.73
C PHE A 323 -41.33 3.24 -15.50
N GLY A 324 -40.49 3.45 -16.53
CA GLY A 324 -40.58 4.61 -17.42
C GLY A 324 -41.88 4.62 -18.24
N GLU A 325 -42.11 5.71 -18.97
CA GLU A 325 -43.34 5.91 -19.75
C GLU A 325 -43.58 4.82 -20.83
N TYR A 326 -42.49 4.18 -21.26
CA TYR A 326 -42.44 3.02 -22.17
C TYR A 326 -41.95 1.74 -21.49
N GLY A 327 -41.85 1.74 -20.16
CA GLY A 327 -41.36 0.60 -19.40
C GLY A 327 -42.32 -0.57 -19.42
N ILE A 328 -41.79 -1.78 -19.24
CA ILE A 328 -42.54 -3.04 -19.36
C ILE A 328 -43.81 -3.02 -18.50
N VAL A 329 -43.72 -2.54 -17.26
CA VAL A 329 -44.87 -2.50 -16.34
C VAL A 329 -45.93 -1.50 -16.80
N THR A 330 -45.50 -0.32 -17.25
CA THR A 330 -46.38 0.74 -17.77
C THR A 330 -47.06 0.31 -19.08
N TYR A 331 -46.33 -0.42 -19.93
CA TYR A 331 -46.85 -0.99 -21.18
C TYR A 331 -47.94 -2.04 -20.91
N PHE A 332 -47.71 -2.99 -20.00
CA PHE A 332 -48.72 -3.99 -19.63
C PHE A 332 -49.93 -3.38 -18.92
N SER A 333 -49.72 -2.35 -18.09
CA SER A 333 -50.83 -1.63 -17.42
C SER A 333 -51.72 -0.87 -18.40
N LYS A 334 -51.16 -0.26 -19.45
CA LYS A 334 -51.96 0.41 -20.51
C LYS A 334 -52.72 -0.60 -21.37
N LYS A 335 -52.08 -1.72 -21.73
CA LYS A 335 -52.69 -2.76 -22.55
C LYS A 335 -53.88 -3.45 -21.86
N GLY A 336 -53.83 -3.59 -20.53
CA GLY A 336 -54.96 -4.10 -19.73
C GLY A 336 -56.18 -3.16 -19.71
N LYS A 337 -55.96 -1.84 -19.69
CA LYS A 337 -57.05 -0.85 -19.78
C LYS A 337 -57.70 -0.81 -21.16
N GLU A 338 -56.93 -0.90 -22.24
CA GLU A 338 -57.46 -0.97 -23.61
C GLU A 338 -58.30 -2.22 -23.89
N SER A 339 -58.07 -3.32 -23.16
CA SER A 339 -58.90 -4.52 -23.27
C SER A 339 -60.21 -4.44 -22.49
N ASP A 340 -60.25 -3.70 -21.37
CA ASP A 340 -61.48 -3.51 -20.59
C ASP A 340 -62.43 -2.48 -21.22
N ASP A 341 -61.89 -1.46 -21.91
CA ASP A 341 -62.69 -0.39 -22.55
C ASP A 341 -63.41 -0.85 -23.84
N LYS A 342 -63.03 -2.00 -24.41
CA LYS A 342 -63.72 -2.61 -25.56
C LYS A 342 -64.87 -3.54 -25.18
N GLY A 343 -65.18 -3.67 -23.89
CA GLY A 343 -66.20 -4.58 -23.37
C GLY A 343 -67.58 -3.97 -23.13
N ILE A 344 -67.75 -2.65 -23.26
CA ILE A 344 -69.00 -1.96 -22.92
C ILE A 344 -69.42 -1.04 -24.06
N ASP A 345 -69.85 -1.62 -25.19
CA ASP A 345 -70.81 -0.94 -26.06
C ASP A 345 -71.58 -1.97 -26.88
N GLY A 346 -72.79 -2.30 -26.43
CA GLY A 346 -73.61 -3.32 -27.08
C GLY A 346 -74.74 -3.84 -26.23
N LYS A 347 -75.61 -2.94 -25.76
CA LYS A 347 -77.04 -3.21 -25.45
C LYS A 347 -77.71 -1.89 -25.09
N ASP A 348 -78.44 -1.33 -26.05
CA ASP A 348 -79.86 -0.92 -25.90
C ASP A 348 -80.26 0.10 -26.98
N ALA A 349 -80.99 -0.38 -27.99
CA ALA A 349 -82.02 0.38 -28.70
C ALA A 349 -82.96 -0.60 -29.42
N VAL A 350 -84.17 -0.74 -28.86
CA VAL A 350 -85.40 -1.16 -29.56
C VAL A 350 -85.96 0.03 -30.31
#